data_AF-V9TSR1-F1
#
_entry.id   AF-V9TSR1-F1
#
_cell.length_a   1.000
_cell.length_b   1.000
_cell.length_c   1.000
_cell.angle_alpha   90.00
_cell.angle_beta   90.00
_cell.angle_gamma   90.00
#
_symmetry.space_group_name_H-M   'P 1'
#
loop_
_entity.id
_entity.type
_entity.pdbx_description
1 polymer ?
#
loop_
_entity_poly.entity_id
_entity_poly.type
_entity_poly.pdbx_seq_one_letter_code
_entity_poly.pdbx_strand_id
1 'polypeptide(L)'
;MSKNTVTKEQVEKIINEAEIEIKTFFDKCTVVTAKLSNGFVIVESSACVDPANYDENLGAQICLERITNKIWELEGYKLQSKLSEQK
;
A
#
# COMPACT_ATOMS: atom_id res chain seq x y z
N MET A 1 9.12 16.08 -24.03
CA MET A 1 10.04 15.12 -23.37
C MET A 1 9.20 14.15 -22.58
N SER A 2 9.42 12.84 -22.71
CA SER A 2 8.78 11.87 -21.81
C SER A 2 9.37 12.04 -20.41
N LYS A 3 8.54 12.42 -19.43
CA LYS A 3 8.98 12.46 -18.03
C LYS A 3 9.03 11.03 -17.52
N ASN A 4 10.24 10.48 -17.35
CA ASN A 4 10.47 9.19 -16.73
C ASN A 4 10.35 9.32 -15.20
N THR A 5 9.13 9.56 -14.72
CA THR A 5 8.85 9.77 -13.29
C THR A 5 7.57 9.03 -12.90
N VAL A 6 7.58 8.49 -11.69
CA VAL A 6 6.35 8.15 -10.95
C VAL A 6 5.90 9.43 -10.23
N THR A 7 4.61 9.74 -10.22
CA THR A 7 4.08 10.91 -9.52
C THR A 7 3.21 10.52 -8.33
N LYS A 8 3.05 11.46 -7.40
CA LYS A 8 2.19 11.28 -6.24
C LYS A 8 0.74 11.05 -6.66
N GLU A 9 0.25 11.79 -7.64
CA GLU A 9 -1.12 11.66 -8.14
C GLU A 9 -1.36 10.28 -8.75
N GLN A 10 -0.36 9.67 -9.39
CA GLN A 10 -0.45 8.30 -9.91
C GLN A 10 -0.58 7.28 -8.76
N VAL A 11 0.25 7.40 -7.73
CA VAL A 11 0.20 6.50 -6.57
C VAL A 11 -1.10 6.68 -5.78
N GLU A 12 -1.52 7.92 -5.55
CA GLU A 12 -2.80 8.25 -4.91
C GLU A 12 -3.98 7.68 -5.70
N LYS A 13 -3.95 7.77 -7.03
CA LYS A 13 -4.97 7.15 -7.87
C LYS A 13 -5.03 5.64 -7.69
N ILE A 14 -3.88 4.95 -7.68
CA ILE A 14 -3.82 3.49 -7.52
C ILE A 14 -4.40 3.05 -6.18
N ILE A 15 -4.03 3.73 -5.08
CA ILE A 15 -4.56 3.36 -3.75
C ILE A 15 -6.05 3.70 -3.62
N ASN A 16 -6.52 4.81 -4.20
CA ASN A 16 -7.93 5.20 -4.18
C ASN A 16 -8.84 4.27 -5.00
N GLU A 17 -8.29 3.61 -6.03
CA GLU A 17 -9.00 2.62 -6.84
C GLU A 17 -8.87 1.18 -6.29
N ALA A 18 -8.06 0.96 -5.26
CA ALA A 18 -7.85 -0.37 -4.69
C ALA A 18 -9.04 -0.83 -3.84
N GLU A 19 -9.29 -2.13 -3.88
CA GLU A 19 -10.23 -2.80 -2.96
C GLU A 19 -9.51 -3.01 -1.63
N ILE A 20 -9.93 -2.27 -0.59
CA ILE A 20 -9.32 -2.29 0.75
C ILE A 20 -10.19 -3.10 1.71
N GLU A 21 -9.58 -4.06 2.38
CA GLU A 21 -10.19 -4.77 3.52
C GLU A 21 -9.34 -4.56 4.78
N ILE A 22 -10.00 -4.21 5.88
CA ILE A 22 -9.38 -4.00 7.19
C ILE A 22 -9.96 -5.03 8.14
N LYS A 23 -9.10 -5.74 8.87
CA LYS A 23 -9.50 -6.74 9.85
C LYS A 23 -8.68 -6.60 11.13
N THR A 24 -9.37 -6.72 12.26
CA THR A 24 -8.75 -6.87 13.57
C THR A 24 -8.59 -8.35 13.92
N PHE A 25 -7.38 -8.74 14.33
CA PHE A 25 -7.02 -10.07 14.80
C PHE A 25 -6.53 -10.01 16.24
N PHE A 26 -6.91 -11.01 17.04
CA PHE A 26 -6.46 -11.20 18.43
C PHE A 26 -6.64 -9.94 19.30
N ASP A 27 -7.69 -9.17 19.04
CA ASP A 27 -8.08 -7.93 19.73
C ASP A 27 -7.04 -6.78 19.71
N LYS A 28 -5.94 -6.94 18.96
CA LYS A 28 -4.80 -5.99 19.03
C LYS A 28 -3.95 -5.86 17.78
N CYS A 29 -4.31 -6.55 16.69
CA CYS A 29 -3.56 -6.56 15.45
C CYS A 29 -4.47 -6.15 14.28
N THR A 30 -4.24 -4.97 13.72
CA THR A 30 -4.88 -4.54 12.48
C THR A 30 -4.12 -5.13 11.29
N VAL A 31 -4.83 -5.78 10.38
CA VAL A 31 -4.32 -6.21 9.08
C VAL A 31 -5.11 -5.47 8.01
N VAL A 32 -4.40 -4.87 7.07
CA VAL A 32 -5.00 -4.20 5.91
C VAL A 32 -4.53 -4.91 4.64
N THR A 33 -5.48 -5.34 3.83
CA THR A 33 -5.21 -5.88 2.50
C THR A 33 -5.68 -4.89 1.45
N ALA A 34 -4.82 -4.56 0.49
CA ALA A 34 -5.15 -3.75 -0.67
C ALA A 34 -4.99 -4.57 -1.94
N LYS A 35 -6.10 -4.84 -2.62
CA LYS A 35 -6.10 -5.46 -3.95
C LYS A 35 -6.18 -4.36 -5.00
N LEU A 36 -5.09 -4.19 -5.74
CA LEU A 36 -4.96 -3.17 -6.77
C LEU A 36 -5.78 -3.56 -8.02
N SER A 37 -6.10 -2.59 -8.88
CA SER A 37 -6.90 -2.80 -10.10
C SER A 37 -6.33 -3.84 -11.07
N ASN A 38 -5.02 -4.12 -11.00
CA ASN A 38 -4.36 -5.16 -11.78
C ASN A 38 -4.42 -6.56 -11.15
N GLY A 39 -5.09 -6.70 -9.99
CA GLY A 39 -5.22 -7.94 -9.23
C GLY A 39 -4.06 -8.22 -8.27
N PHE A 40 -3.01 -7.39 -8.23
CA PHE A 40 -1.92 -7.55 -7.26
C PHE A 40 -2.41 -7.21 -5.85
N VAL A 41 -2.01 -8.02 -4.86
CA VAL A 41 -2.45 -7.86 -3.47
C VAL A 41 -1.26 -7.46 -2.60
N ILE A 42 -1.42 -6.37 -1.85
CA ILE A 42 -0.49 -5.92 -0.82
C ILE A 42 -1.16 -6.17 0.54
N VAL A 43 -0.41 -6.72 1.49
CA VAL A 43 -0.88 -6.97 2.85
C VAL A 43 0.08 -6.31 3.82
N GLU A 44 -0.46 -5.47 4.71
CA GLU A 44 0.28 -4.83 5.79
C GLU A 44 -0.40 -5.10 7.13
N SER A 45 0.36 -5.00 8.21
CA SER A 45 -0.17 -5.19 9.55
C SER A 45 0.47 -4.27 10.59
N SER A 46 -0.30 -3.95 11.62
CA SER A 46 0.11 -3.18 12.78
C SER A 46 -0.46 -3.84 14.04
N ALA A 47 0.42 -4.25 14.96
CA ALA A 47 0.02 -4.88 16.20
C ALA A 47 0.58 -4.12 17.39
N CYS A 48 -0.20 -3.99 18.46
CA CYS A 48 0.25 -3.44 19.73
C CYS A 48 0.49 -4.55 20.78
N VAL A 49 1.23 -4.19 21.83
CA VAL A 49 1.60 -5.13 22.91
C VAL A 49 0.38 -5.45 23.78
N ASP A 50 -0.35 -4.41 24.19
CA ASP A 50 -1.49 -4.46 25.10
C ASP A 50 -2.80 -4.09 24.36
N PRO A 51 -3.80 -4.99 24.32
CA PRO A 51 -5.12 -4.71 23.74
C PRO A 51 -5.81 -3.46 24.30
N ALA A 52 -5.53 -3.08 25.56
CA ALA A 52 -6.12 -1.88 26.15
C ALA A 52 -5.67 -0.59 25.43
N ASN A 53 -4.55 -0.64 24.71
CA ASN A 53 -4.01 0.47 23.92
C ASN A 53 -4.29 0.30 22.41
N TYR A 54 -5.16 -0.64 22.02
CA TYR A 54 -5.47 -0.89 20.62
C TYR A 54 -6.32 0.23 20.02
N ASP A 55 -5.93 0.67 18.83
CA ASP A 55 -6.68 1.62 18.01
C ASP A 55 -6.64 1.14 16.55
N GLU A 56 -7.78 0.63 16.06
CA GLU A 56 -7.93 0.13 14.69
C GLU A 56 -7.71 1.23 13.65
N ASN A 57 -8.13 2.47 13.92
CA ASN A 57 -7.98 3.57 12.98
C ASN A 57 -6.52 3.96 12.82
N LEU A 58 -5.79 4.05 13.94
CA LEU A 58 -4.35 4.31 13.92
C LEU A 58 -3.59 3.16 13.23
N GLY A 59 -3.94 1.91 13.56
CA GLY A 59 -3.37 0.73 12.93
C GLY A 59 -3.60 0.71 11.42
N ALA A 60 -4.81 1.03 10.98
CA ALA A 60 -5.16 1.13 9.56
C ALA A 60 -4.43 2.26 8.85
N GLN A 61 -4.31 3.44 9.47
CA GLN A 61 -3.55 4.57 8.92
C GLN A 61 -2.08 4.20 8.67
N ILE A 62 -1.44 3.57 9.65
CA ILE A 62 -0.05 3.09 9.52
C ILE A 62 0.07 2.09 8.37
N CYS A 63 -0.85 1.14 8.27
CA CYS A 63 -0.83 0.15 7.19
C CYS A 63 -1.05 0.79 5.82
N LEU A 64 -1.99 1.73 5.69
CA LEU A 64 -2.27 2.44 4.44
C LEU A 64 -1.08 3.29 3.98
N GLU A 65 -0.35 3.93 4.90
CA GLU A 65 0.88 4.64 4.59
C GLU A 65 1.94 3.68 4.03
N ARG A 66 2.15 2.51 4.67
CA ARG A 66 3.08 1.49 4.19
C ARG A 66 2.69 0.91 2.84
N ILE A 67 1.40 0.66 2.61
CA ILE A 67 0.87 0.21 1.31
C ILE A 67 1.15 1.27 0.25
N THR A 68 0.90 2.55 0.54
CA THR A 68 1.18 3.67 -0.37
C THR A 68 2.67 3.72 -0.75
N ASN A 69 3.56 3.57 0.22
CA ASN A 69 5.00 3.50 -0.01
C ASN A 69 5.38 2.28 -0.86
N LYS A 70 4.74 1.12 -0.64
CA LYS A 70 4.96 -0.10 -1.44
C LYS A 70 4.50 0.09 -2.90
N ILE A 71 3.36 0.73 -3.13
CA ILE A 71 2.89 1.08 -4.49
C ILE A 71 3.92 1.97 -5.19
N TRP A 72 4.46 2.97 -4.49
CA TRP A 72 5.48 3.85 -5.04
C TRP A 72 6.73 3.09 -5.47
N GLU A 73 7.23 2.20 -4.61
CA GLU A 73 8.38 1.32 -4.90
C GLU A 73 8.12 0.47 -6.16
N LEU A 74 6.94 -0.15 -6.24
CA LEU A 74 6.56 -1.04 -7.34
C LEU A 74 6.38 -0.30 -8.68
N GLU A 75 5.73 0.87 -8.69
CA GLU A 75 5.62 1.68 -9.91
C GLU A 75 6.99 2.21 -10.36
N GLY A 76 7.90 2.50 -9.41
CA GLY A 76 9.27 2.87 -9.71
C GLY A 76 10.03 1.72 -10.38
N TYR A 77 9.95 0.52 -9.81
CA TYR A 77 10.52 -0.70 -10.39
C TYR A 77 9.96 -0.98 -11.79
N LYS A 78 8.65 -0.96 -11.96
CA LYS A 78 7.96 -1.18 -13.24
C LYS A 78 8.40 -0.18 -14.31
N LEU A 79 8.53 1.10 -13.95
CA LEU A 79 9.04 2.12 -14.87
C LEU A 79 10.49 1.83 -15.28
N GLN A 80 11.36 1.50 -14.32
CA GLN A 80 12.76 1.17 -14.58
C GLN A 80 12.89 -0.06 -15.50
N SER A 81 12.09 -1.10 -15.27
CA SER A 81 12.06 -2.32 -16.10
C SER A 81 11.66 -1.99 -17.54
N LYS A 82 10.57 -1.23 -17.72
CA LYS A 82 10.12 -0.78 -19.06
C LYS A 82 11.18 0.02 -19.81
N LEU A 83 11.93 0.87 -19.12
CA LEU A 83 13.02 1.66 -19.73
C LEU A 83 14.24 0.79 -20.07
N SER A 84 14.46 -0.30 -19.33
CA SER A 84 15.55 -1.24 -19.62
C SER A 84 15.27 -2.11 -20.85
N GLU A 85 14.01 -2.48 -21.09
CA GLU A 85 13.59 -3.28 -22.26
C GLU A 85 13.62 -2.50 -23.58
N GLN A 86 13.61 -1.16 -23.51
CA GLN A 86 13.66 -0.27 -24.68
C GLN A 86 15.09 0.08 -25.12
N LYS A 87 16.10 -0.43 -24.42
CA LYS A 87 17.51 -0.31 -24.80
C LYS A 87 17.91 -1.45 -25.73
#